data_AF-A0A3N5PJN5-F1
#
_entry.id   AF-A0A3N5PJN5-F1
#
_cell.length_a   1.000
_cell.length_b   1.000
_cell.length_c   1.000
_cell.angle_alpha   90.00
_cell.angle_beta   90.00
_cell.angle_gamma   90.00
#
_symmetry.space_group_name_H-M   'P 1'
#
loop_
_entity.id
_entity.type
_entity.pdbx_description
1 polymer ?
#
loop_
_entity_poly.entity_id
_entity_poly.type
_entity_poly.pdbx_seq_one_letter_code
_entity_poly.pdbx_strand_id
1 'polypeptide(L)'
;MATIEQFQERLRRAIRETVQKCLAEGDLPEAQEGEARFTTIEALALAAGDAVSLEVFEQQLAESGMGPPHCPRCGFEGQRVRQRERKLQTRRGLEVPLREQECYCPGCRRAFFPSVQSAGAGRGL
;
A
#
# COMPACT_ATOMS: atom_id res chain seq x y z
N MET A 1 1.96 -12.28 17.16
CA MET A 1 2.04 -11.05 16.35
C MET A 1 2.66 -9.96 17.22
N ALA A 2 3.59 -9.17 16.69
CA ALA A 2 4.12 -8.03 17.46
C ALA A 2 2.99 -7.03 17.74
N THR A 3 2.97 -6.42 18.91
CA THR A 3 2.02 -5.33 19.19
C THR A 3 2.36 -4.11 18.33
N ILE A 4 1.38 -3.23 18.11
CA ILE A 4 1.60 -1.96 17.39
C ILE A 4 2.76 -1.18 18.05
N GLU A 5 2.82 -1.18 19.38
CA GLU A 5 3.89 -0.53 20.15
C GLU A 5 5.26 -1.14 19.89
N GLN A 6 5.37 -2.48 19.85
CA GLN A 6 6.62 -3.17 19.54
C GLN A 6 7.10 -2.88 18.10
N PHE A 7 6.17 -2.78 17.15
CA PHE A 7 6.47 -2.38 15.78
C PHE A 7 6.96 -0.93 15.73
N GLN A 8 6.25 -0.01 16.39
CA GLN A 8 6.62 1.41 16.45
C GLN A 8 8.00 1.62 17.06
N GLU A 9 8.34 0.89 18.13
CA GLU A 9 9.65 1.02 18.78
C GLU A 9 10.77 0.51 17.88
N ARG A 10 10.58 -0.63 17.21
CA ARG A 10 11.54 -1.14 16.22
C ARG A 10 11.74 -0.15 15.07
N LEU A 11 10.65 0.41 14.56
CA LEU A 11 10.71 1.38 13.47
C LEU A 11 11.42 2.68 13.90
N ARG A 12 11.12 3.21 15.10
CA ARG A 12 11.81 4.39 15.65
C ARG A 12 13.31 4.17 15.78
N ARG A 13 13.72 2.98 16.23
CA ARG A 13 15.14 2.63 16.33
C ARG A 13 15.81 2.64 14.95
N ALA A 14 15.21 1.95 13.97
CA ALA A 14 15.73 1.91 12.61
C ALA A 14 15.82 3.31 11.98
N ILE A 15 14.76 4.13 12.12
CA ILE A 15 14.76 5.52 11.62
C ILE A 15 15.89 6.32 12.27
N ARG A 16 16.08 6.22 13.59
CA ARG A 16 17.13 6.96 14.29
C ARG A 16 18.52 6.58 13.76
N GLU A 17 18.78 5.29 13.60
CA GLU A 17 20.06 4.80 13.06
C GLU A 17 20.29 5.29 11.62
N THR A 18 19.27 5.24 10.76
CA THR A 18 19.37 5.73 9.38
C THR A 18 19.60 7.24 9.32
N VAL A 19 18.83 8.03 10.08
CA VAL A 19 18.99 9.49 10.12
C VAL A 19 20.38 9.87 10.61
N GLN A 20 20.91 9.19 11.64
CA GLN A 20 22.27 9.43 12.12
C GLN A 20 23.33 9.21 11.03
N LYS A 21 23.19 8.16 10.22
CA LYS A 21 24.10 7.88 9.10
C LYS A 21 24.01 8.97 8.02
N CYS A 22 22.81 9.29 7.56
CA CYS A 22 22.60 10.34 6.55
C CYS A 22 23.14 11.71 7.00
N LEU A 23 22.96 12.05 8.27
CA LEU A 23 23.49 13.31 8.83
C LEU A 23 25.02 13.30 8.94
N ALA A 24 25.63 12.16 9.27
CA ALA A 24 27.08 12.03 9.34
C ALA A 24 27.74 12.14 7.95
N GLU A 25 27.02 11.74 6.90
CA GLU A 25 27.46 11.83 5.50
C GLU A 25 27.21 13.23 4.88
N GLY A 26 26.54 14.13 5.60
CA GLY A 26 26.34 15.53 5.20
C GLY A 26 25.08 15.81 4.37
N ASP A 27 24.10 14.91 4.39
CA ASP A 27 23.16 14.73 3.27
C ASP A 27 21.75 15.33 3.47
N LEU A 28 21.63 16.45 4.21
CA LEU A 28 20.37 17.19 4.22
C LEU A 28 20.35 18.22 3.09
N PRO A 29 19.30 18.22 2.24
CA PRO A 29 19.07 19.29 1.28
C PRO A 29 19.12 20.67 1.95
N GLU A 30 19.84 21.59 1.32
CA GLU A 30 19.87 22.98 1.75
C GLU A 30 18.48 23.61 1.59
N ALA A 31 18.15 24.52 2.50
CA ALA A 31 16.94 25.33 2.36
C ALA A 31 17.08 26.23 1.14
N GLN A 32 16.00 26.37 0.37
CA GLN A 32 16.00 27.31 -0.75
C GLN A 32 16.11 28.76 -0.26
N GLU A 33 16.56 29.66 -1.14
CA GLU A 33 16.71 31.07 -0.78
C GLU A 33 15.36 31.67 -0.34
N GLY A 34 15.32 32.21 0.88
CA GLY A 34 14.09 32.73 1.50
C GLY A 34 13.22 31.70 2.23
N GLU A 35 13.59 30.42 2.21
CA GLU A 35 12.88 29.35 2.93
C GLU A 35 13.51 29.10 4.31
N ALA A 36 12.67 28.87 5.31
CA ALA A 36 13.16 28.49 6.62
C ALA A 36 13.57 27.01 6.64
N ARG A 37 14.71 26.70 7.27
CA ARG A 37 15.24 25.33 7.37
C ARG A 37 14.25 24.32 7.95
N PHE A 38 13.35 24.74 8.83
CA PHE A 38 12.33 23.84 9.40
C PHE A 38 11.30 23.40 8.34
N THR A 39 11.00 24.24 7.35
CA THR A 39 10.10 23.90 6.24
C THR A 39 10.70 22.81 5.37
N THR A 40 12.00 22.92 5.05
CA THR A 40 12.74 21.88 4.33
C THR A 40 12.75 20.56 5.11
N ILE A 41 12.97 20.62 6.43
CA ILE A 41 12.92 19.42 7.30
C ILE A 41 11.53 18.78 7.28
N GLU A 42 10.46 19.58 7.35
CA GLU A 42 9.08 19.09 7.33
C GLU A 42 8.74 18.44 5.99
N ALA A 43 9.13 19.06 4.87
CA ALA A 43 8.95 18.49 3.54
C ALA A 43 9.66 17.13 3.40
N LEU A 44 10.88 17.01 3.93
CA LEU A 44 11.64 15.75 3.93
C LEU A 44 10.97 14.69 4.81
N ALA A 45 10.46 15.07 5.98
CA ALA A 45 9.74 14.15 6.85
C ALA A 45 8.46 13.63 6.20
N LEU A 46 7.74 14.49 5.47
CA LEU A 46 6.55 14.10 4.70
C LEU A 46 6.91 13.11 3.58
N ALA A 47 7.92 13.44 2.77
CA ALA A 47 8.38 12.58 1.69
C ALA A 47 8.85 11.20 2.20
N ALA A 48 9.59 11.17 3.31
CA ALA A 48 10.01 9.92 3.95
C ALA A 48 8.80 9.10 4.44
N GLY A 49 7.80 9.74 5.04
CA GLY A 49 6.57 9.07 5.47
C GLY A 49 5.77 8.49 4.31
N ASP A 50 5.74 9.18 3.18
CA ASP A 50 5.08 8.70 1.95
C ASP A 50 5.84 7.50 1.37
N ALA A 51 7.17 7.54 1.31
CA ALA A 51 8.00 6.43 0.85
C ALA A 51 7.81 5.17 1.72
N VAL A 52 7.82 5.32 3.05
CA VAL A 52 7.54 4.20 3.98
C VAL A 52 6.14 3.64 3.76
N SER A 53 5.15 4.50 3.54
CA SER A 53 3.77 4.07 3.30
C SER A 53 3.66 3.25 2.01
N LEU A 54 4.29 3.72 0.93
CA LEU A 54 4.33 3.02 -0.36
C LEU A 54 4.94 1.63 -0.22
N GLU A 55 6.11 1.53 0.41
CA GLU A 55 6.80 0.25 0.61
C GLU A 55 5.95 -0.75 1.41
N VAL A 56 5.33 -0.30 2.50
CA VAL A 56 4.43 -1.14 3.30
C VAL A 56 3.23 -1.59 2.47
N PHE A 57 2.63 -0.70 1.67
CA PHE A 57 1.52 -1.08 0.81
C PHE A 57 1.96 -2.11 -0.23
N GLU A 58 3.07 -1.91 -0.93
CA GLU A 58 3.54 -2.84 -1.96
C GLU A 58 3.79 -4.24 -1.37
N GLN A 59 4.44 -4.33 -0.21
CA GLN A 59 4.71 -5.62 0.44
C GLN A 59 3.42 -6.30 0.93
N GLN A 60 2.50 -5.58 1.56
CA GLN A 60 1.28 -6.17 2.11
C GLN A 60 0.24 -6.50 1.03
N LEU A 61 0.16 -5.69 -0.03
CA LEU A 61 -0.78 -5.89 -1.13
C LEU A 61 -0.35 -7.02 -2.07
N ALA A 62 0.95 -7.27 -2.22
CA ALA A 62 1.45 -8.42 -2.97
C ALA A 62 0.89 -9.75 -2.41
N GLU A 63 0.65 -9.82 -1.11
CA GLU A 63 0.16 -11.02 -0.42
C GLU A 63 -1.38 -11.12 -0.39
N SER A 64 -2.08 -9.98 -0.54
CA SER A 64 -3.52 -9.86 -0.31
C SER A 64 -4.40 -10.57 -1.37
N GLY A 65 -3.84 -10.90 -2.54
CA GLY A 65 -4.59 -11.47 -3.67
C GLY A 65 -4.68 -13.01 -3.71
N MET A 66 -4.13 -13.72 -2.73
CA MET A 66 -3.86 -15.17 -2.82
C MET A 66 -4.89 -16.07 -2.11
N GLY A 67 -5.88 -15.51 -1.42
CA GLY A 67 -6.88 -16.28 -0.66
C GLY A 67 -7.88 -17.08 -1.52
N PRO A 68 -8.65 -18.01 -0.91
CA PRO A 68 -9.70 -18.76 -1.59
C PRO A 68 -10.83 -17.79 -2.04
N PRO A 69 -11.15 -17.73 -3.34
CA PRO A 69 -11.98 -16.67 -3.90
C PRO A 69 -13.47 -16.95 -3.66
N HIS A 70 -14.00 -16.62 -2.48
CA HIS A 70 -15.44 -16.69 -2.25
C HIS A 70 -16.13 -15.40 -2.67
N CYS A 71 -17.28 -15.53 -3.34
CA CYS A 71 -18.05 -14.38 -3.80
C CYS A 71 -18.56 -13.55 -2.59
N PRO A 72 -18.25 -12.25 -2.49
CA PRO A 72 -18.66 -11.43 -1.34
C PRO A 72 -20.18 -11.24 -1.24
N ARG A 73 -20.94 -11.56 -2.30
CA ARG A 73 -22.40 -11.41 -2.34
C ARG A 73 -23.16 -12.66 -1.93
N CYS A 74 -22.71 -13.85 -2.35
CA CYS A 74 -23.47 -15.10 -2.16
C CYS A 74 -22.66 -16.23 -1.53
N GLY A 75 -21.38 -16.01 -1.23
CA GLY A 75 -20.50 -16.99 -0.61
C GLY A 75 -20.02 -18.13 -1.53
N PHE A 76 -20.56 -18.26 -2.75
CA PHE A 76 -20.11 -19.29 -3.70
C PHE A 76 -18.62 -19.16 -4.04
N GLU A 77 -17.95 -20.30 -4.22
CA GLU A 77 -16.60 -20.35 -4.76
C GLU A 77 -16.57 -19.73 -6.16
N GLY A 78 -15.66 -18.79 -6.35
CA GLY A 78 -15.41 -18.06 -7.57
C GLY A 78 -14.34 -18.72 -8.42
N GLN A 79 -14.48 -18.61 -9.73
CA GLN A 79 -13.49 -19.06 -10.69
C GLN A 79 -12.47 -17.96 -10.92
N ARG A 80 -11.19 -18.31 -10.86
CA ARG A 80 -10.08 -17.42 -11.16
C ARG A 80 -10.04 -17.17 -12.67
N VAL A 81 -10.18 -15.92 -13.09
CA VAL A 81 -10.27 -15.56 -14.52
C VAL A 81 -8.91 -15.15 -15.06
N ARG A 82 -8.32 -14.09 -14.47
CA ARG A 82 -7.02 -13.56 -14.89
C ARG A 82 -6.39 -12.73 -13.77
N GLN A 83 -5.08 -12.53 -13.85
CA GLN A 83 -4.41 -11.52 -13.05
C GLN A 83 -4.65 -10.14 -13.66
N ARG A 84 -4.92 -9.15 -12.82
CA ARG A 84 -5.12 -7.77 -13.25
C ARG A 84 -4.31 -6.83 -12.36
N GLU A 85 -3.69 -5.85 -13.01
CA GLU A 85 -3.07 -4.73 -12.32
C GLU A 85 -4.06 -3.56 -12.29
N ARG A 86 -4.26 -2.97 -11.10
CA ARG A 86 -5.06 -1.74 -10.93
C ARG A 86 -4.35 -0.80 -9.97
N LYS A 87 -4.60 0.49 -10.11
CA LYS A 87 -4.09 1.50 -9.18
C LYS A 87 -5.07 1.71 -8.03
N LEU A 88 -4.57 1.65 -6.80
CA LEU A 88 -5.28 2.09 -5.61
C LEU A 88 -4.88 3.52 -5.28
N GLN A 89 -5.83 4.32 -4.81
CA GLN A 89 -5.53 5.63 -4.25
C GLN A 89 -5.52 5.54 -2.73
N THR A 90 -4.40 5.91 -2.10
CA THR A 90 -4.29 6.00 -0.65
C THR A 90 -5.03 7.22 -0.12
N ARG A 91 -5.25 7.31 1.20
CA ARG A 91 -5.87 8.49 1.82
C ARG A 91 -5.08 9.79 1.61
N ARG A 92 -3.77 9.69 1.38
CA ARG A 92 -2.90 10.82 1.05
C ARG A 92 -2.88 11.15 -0.44
N GLY A 93 -3.64 10.42 -1.26
CA GLY A 93 -3.71 10.62 -2.70
C GLY A 93 -2.61 9.92 -3.50
N LEU A 94 -1.71 9.18 -2.84
CA LEU A 94 -0.68 8.38 -3.53
C LEU A 94 -1.33 7.25 -4.33
N GLU A 95 -0.79 6.98 -5.52
CA GLU A 95 -1.18 5.82 -6.32
C GLU A 95 -0.29 4.62 -6.00
N VAL A 96 -0.89 3.48 -5.67
CA VAL A 96 -0.16 2.21 -5.44
C VAL A 96 -0.63 1.17 -6.44
N PRO A 97 0.27 0.50 -7.17
CA PRO A 97 -0.10 -0.62 -8.02
C PRO A 97 -0.52 -1.83 -7.16
N LEU A 98 -1.71 -2.35 -7.42
CA LEU A 98 -2.21 -3.61 -6.87
C LEU A 98 -2.32 -4.62 -8.00
N ARG A 99 -1.59 -5.73 -7.85
CA ARG A 99 -1.74 -6.93 -8.68
C ARG A 99 -2.59 -7.94 -7.95
N GLU A 100 -3.75 -8.26 -8.49
CA GLU A 100 -4.63 -9.24 -7.88
C GLU A 100 -5.41 -10.06 -8.89
N GLN A 101 -6.07 -11.10 -8.41
CA GLN A 101 -6.82 -12.02 -9.25
C GLN A 101 -8.26 -11.56 -9.44
N GLU A 102 -8.65 -11.32 -10.69
CA GLU A 102 -10.05 -11.16 -11.06
C GLU A 102 -10.75 -12.51 -10.99
N CYS A 103 -11.85 -12.58 -10.25
CA CYS A 103 -12.65 -13.79 -10.05
C CYS A 103 -14.07 -13.60 -10.59
N TYR A 104 -14.68 -14.69 -11.05
CA TYR A 104 -16.05 -14.72 -11.52
C TYR A 104 -16.88 -15.69 -10.68
N CYS A 105 -18.02 -15.23 -10.18
CA CYS A 105 -18.95 -16.08 -9.44
C CYS A 105 -19.99 -16.69 -10.38
N PRO A 106 -20.09 -18.03 -10.50
CA PRO A 106 -21.10 -18.67 -11.35
C PRO A 106 -22.52 -18.53 -10.79
N GLY A 107 -22.69 -18.45 -9.46
CA GLY A 107 -24.01 -18.30 -8.82
C GLY A 107 -24.62 -16.91 -9.02
N CYS A 108 -23.84 -15.85 -8.79
CA CYS A 108 -24.29 -14.47 -8.99
C CYS A 108 -24.08 -13.94 -10.42
N ARG A 109 -23.31 -14.66 -11.25
CA ARG A 109 -22.86 -14.23 -12.57
C ARG A 109 -22.18 -12.84 -12.56
N ARG A 110 -21.28 -12.62 -11.60
CA ARG A 110 -20.61 -11.33 -11.36
C ARG A 110 -19.11 -11.51 -11.21
N ALA A 111 -18.36 -10.51 -11.68
CA ALA A 111 -16.93 -10.42 -11.42
C ALA A 111 -16.70 -9.74 -10.07
N PHE A 112 -15.64 -10.15 -9.39
CA PHE A 112 -15.19 -9.57 -8.14
C PHE A 112 -13.67 -9.71 -8.01
N PHE A 113 -13.10 -8.91 -7.12
CA PHE A 113 -11.73 -9.11 -6.68
C PHE A 113 -11.75 -9.55 -5.22
N PRO A 114 -10.91 -10.52 -4.80
CA PRO A 114 -10.88 -10.99 -3.41
C PRO A 114 -10.59 -9.87 -2.38
N SER A 115 -9.86 -8.82 -2.79
CA SER A 115 -9.52 -7.69 -1.90
C SER A 115 -10.66 -6.69 -1.67
N VAL A 116 -11.75 -6.74 -2.44
CA VAL A 116 -12.87 -5.79 -2.31
C VAL A 116 -14.14 -6.50 -1.85
N GLN A 117 -14.88 -5.84 -0.95
CA GLN A 117 -16.14 -6.37 -0.40
C GLN A 117 -17.33 -6.22 -1.37
N SER A 118 -17.08 -6.00 -2.66
CA SER A 118 -18.14 -5.76 -3.66
C SER A 118 -17.93 -6.58 -4.93
N ALA A 119 -19.05 -6.99 -5.55
CA ALA A 119 -19.05 -7.69 -6.83
C ALA A 119 -19.68 -6.79 -7.90
N GLY A 120 -18.93 -6.51 -8.96
CA GLY A 120 -19.34 -5.66 -10.08
C GLY A 120 -20.04 -6.44 -11.19
N ALA A 121 -20.61 -5.71 -12.16
CA ALA A 121 -21.04 -6.32 -13.41
C ALA A 121 -19.82 -6.97 -14.07
N GLY A 122 -19.86 -8.29 -14.27
CA GLY A 122 -18.79 -8.97 -14.99
C GLY A 122 -18.70 -8.35 -16.37
N ARG A 123 -17.56 -7.74 -16.71
CA ARG A 123 -17.26 -7.51 -18.13
C ARG A 123 -17.09 -8.91 -18.70
N GLY A 124 -18.10 -9.36 -19.44
CA GLY A 124 -18.16 -10.70 -20.00
C GLY A 124 -16.82 -11.08 -20.60
N LEU A 125 -16.41 -12.32 -20.33
CA LEU A 125 -15.46 -13.04 -21.17
C LEU A 125 -16.07 -13.20 -22.56
#